data_AF-A3Z0C7-F1
#
_entry.id   AF-A3Z0C7-F1
#
_cell.length_a   1.000
_cell.length_b   1.000
_cell.length_c   1.000
_cell.angle_alpha   90.00
_cell.angle_beta   90.00
_cell.angle_gamma   90.00
#
_symmetry.space_group_name_H-M   'P 1'
#
loop_
_entity.id
_entity.type
_entity.pdbx_description
1 polymer ?
#
loop_
_entity_poly.entity_id
_entity_poly.type
_entity_poly.pdbx_seq_one_letter_code
_entity_poly.pdbx_strand_id
1 'polypeptide(L)' 'MSYEPGTSECRLLIDSKDQIEAVLANLAKLENTDHIRMQLLAVYNQLEGLHDLRRTKPAAAFPGRDGSA' A
#
# COMPACT_ATOMS: atom_id res chain seq x y z
N MET A 1 -16.86 -15.67 -9.62
CA MET A 1 -16.00 -15.08 -8.58
C MET A 1 -15.80 -13.62 -8.95
N SER A 2 -16.60 -12.75 -8.34
CA SER A 2 -16.71 -11.34 -8.73
C SER A 2 -15.51 -10.56 -8.18
N TYR A 3 -14.59 -10.21 -9.07
CA TYR A 3 -13.38 -9.44 -8.77
C TYR A 3 -13.76 -7.96 -8.62
N GLU A 4 -13.78 -7.43 -7.40
CA GLU A 4 -14.01 -6.01 -7.17
C GLU A 4 -12.72 -5.22 -7.46
N PRO A 5 -12.76 -4.25 -8.40
CA PRO A 5 -11.63 -3.39 -8.73
C PRO A 5 -11.36 -2.44 -7.56
N GLY A 6 -10.40 -2.83 -6.73
CA GLY A 6 -10.03 -2.15 -5.49
C GLY A 6 -9.24 -3.03 -4.50
N THR A 7 -9.22 -4.35 -4.72
CA THR A 7 -8.76 -5.31 -3.70
C THR A 7 -7.36 -5.91 -3.94
N SER A 8 -6.88 -6.13 -5.17
CA SER A 8 -5.56 -6.78 -5.36
C SER A 8 -4.38 -5.83 -5.20
N GLU A 9 -4.47 -4.63 -5.75
CA GLU A 9 -3.37 -3.67 -5.72
C GLU A 9 -3.11 -3.10 -4.31
N CYS A 10 -4.18 -2.79 -3.55
CA CYS A 10 -4.04 -2.41 -2.14
C CYS A 10 -3.49 -3.57 -1.31
N ARG A 11 -3.89 -4.82 -1.63
CA ARG A 11 -3.34 -5.99 -0.94
C ARG A 11 -1.84 -6.14 -1.20
N LEU A 12 -1.39 -6.00 -2.44
CA LEU A 12 0.04 -6.02 -2.78
C LEU A 12 0.83 -4.94 -2.05
N LEU A 13 0.26 -3.74 -1.88
CA LEU A 13 0.91 -2.66 -1.12
C LEU A 13 1.01 -3.00 0.37
N ILE A 14 -0.05 -3.56 0.97
CA ILE A 14 -0.03 -4.03 2.36
C ILE A 14 1.03 -5.10 2.53
N ASP A 15 1.00 -6.15 1.70
CA ASP A 15 1.94 -7.27 1.79
C ASP A 15 3.40 -6.79 1.60
N SER A 16 3.64 -5.81 0.71
CA SER A 16 4.97 -5.21 0.52
C SER A 16 5.46 -4.43 1.73
N LYS A 17 4.58 -3.67 2.39
CA LYS A 17 4.91 -2.91 3.61
C LYS A 17 5.26 -3.85 4.76
N ASP A 18 4.48 -4.91 4.95
CA ASP A 18 4.73 -5.93 5.98
C ASP A 18 6.10 -6.62 5.78
N GLN A 19 6.47 -6.89 4.53
CA GLN A 19 7.79 -7.46 4.20
C GLN A 19 8.93 -6.49 4.52
N ILE A 20 8.76 -5.19 4.24
CA ILE A 20 9.77 -4.18 4.57
C ILE A 20 9.94 -4.08 6.08
N GLU A 21 8.87 -4.11 6.87
CA GLU A 21 8.94 -4.13 8.34
C GLU A 21 9.71 -5.34 8.86
N ALA A 22 9.47 -6.53 8.28
CA ALA A 22 10.21 -7.74 8.64
C ALA A 22 11.71 -7.62 8.30
N VAL A 23 12.06 -7.05 7.15
CA VAL A 23 13.47 -6.81 6.77
C VAL A 23 14.11 -5.79 7.71
N LEU A 24 13.42 -4.68 8.04
CA LEU A 24 13.90 -3.68 8.98
C LEU A 24 14.19 -4.27 10.36
N ALA A 25 13.31 -5.15 10.86
CA ALA A 25 13.50 -5.85 12.13
C ALA A 25 14.70 -6.81 12.12
N ASN A 26 14.99 -7.43 10.98
CA ASN A 26 16.18 -8.27 10.81
C ASN A 26 17.47 -7.44 10.73
N LEU A 27 17.46 -6.35 9.96
CA LEU A 27 18.62 -5.45 9.83
C LEU A 27 18.96 -4.76 11.16
N ALA A 28 17.96 -4.45 11.99
CA ALA A 28 18.19 -3.88 13.33
C ALA A 28 19.03 -4.77 14.26
N LYS A 29 19.19 -6.07 13.95
CA LYS A 29 20.04 -7.02 14.71
C LYS A 29 21.48 -7.06 14.22
N LEU A 30 21.80 -6.34 13.14
CA LEU A 30 23.11 -6.33 12.50
C LEU A 30 23.77 -4.95 12.66
N GLU A 31 25.07 -4.94 12.89
CA GLU A 31 25.87 -3.71 12.95
C GLU A 31 26.02 -3.07 11.56
N ASN A 32 26.20 -1.74 11.52
CA ASN A 32 26.46 -0.96 10.29
C ASN A 32 25.35 -1.02 9.23
N THR A 33 24.09 -1.26 9.62
CA THR A 33 22.95 -1.31 8.70
C THR A 33 22.09 -0.04 8.68
N ASP A 34 22.44 1.00 9.44
CA ASP A 34 21.62 2.20 9.59
C ASP A 34 21.26 2.87 8.27
N HIS A 35 22.23 2.97 7.34
CA HIS A 35 21.96 3.55 6.02
C HIS A 35 20.95 2.74 5.21
N ILE A 36 21.07 1.41 5.24
CA ILE A 36 20.14 0.49 4.54
C ILE A 36 18.75 0.60 5.16
N ARG A 37 18.67 0.65 6.50
CA ARG A 37 17.40 0.82 7.22
C ARG A 37 16.72 2.14 6.87
N MET A 38 17.47 3.24 6.79
CA MET A 38 16.92 4.54 6.38
C MET A 38 16.38 4.51 4.94
N GLN A 39 17.08 3.86 4.00
CA GLN A 39 16.62 3.72 2.62
C GLN A 39 15.33 2.90 2.54
N LEU A 40 15.25 1.78 3.26
CA LEU A 40 14.03 0.96 3.32
C LEU A 40 12.86 1.69 3.97
N LEU A 41 13.11 2.50 5.00
CA LEU A 41 12.08 3.33 5.62
C LEU A 41 11.54 4.38 4.63
N ALA A 42 12.41 4.97 3.80
CA ALA A 42 11.98 5.89 2.75
C ALA A 42 11.09 5.18 1.70
N VAL A 43 11.43 3.96 1.30
CA VAL A 43 10.61 3.14 0.40
C VAL A 43 9.26 2.80 1.05
N TYR A 44 9.25 2.40 2.33
CA TYR A 44 8.01 2.15 3.07
C TYR A 44 7.07 3.36 3.03
N ASN A 45 7.58 4.55 3.35
CA ASN A 45 6.79 5.79 3.35
C ASN A 45 6.25 6.13 1.95
N GLN A 46 7.00 5.84 0.89
CA GLN A 46 6.53 6.01 -0.49
C GLN A 46 5.37 5.06 -0.82
N LEU A 47 5.47 3.79 -0.40
CA LEU A 47 4.40 2.80 -0.57
C LEU A 47 3.16 3.15 0.24
N GLU A 48 3.33 3.70 1.43
CA GLU A 48 2.22 4.19 2.26
C GLU A 48 1.49 5.35 1.59
N GLY A 49 2.22 6.35 1.07
CA GLY A 49 1.63 7.43 0.28
C GLY A 49 0.87 6.92 -0.94
N LEU A 50 1.41 5.91 -1.65
CA LEU A 50 0.73 5.28 -2.79
C LEU A 50 -0.55 4.53 -2.36
N HIS A 51 -0.53 3.86 -1.21
CA HIS A 51 -1.68 3.16 -0.66
C HIS A 51 -2.78 4.14 -0.24
N ASP A 52 -2.43 5.27 0.39
CA ASP A 52 -3.40 6.30 0.78
C ASP A 52 -4.08 6.96 -0.41
N LEU A 53 -3.33 7.25 -1.49
CA LEU A 53 -3.89 7.75 -2.75
C LEU A 53 -4.89 6.78 -3.37
N ARG A 54 -4.66 5.47 -3.24
CA ARG A 54 -5.54 4.43 -3.77
C ARG A 54 -6.76 4.19 -2.89
N ARG A 55 -6.63 4.32 -1.57
CA ARG A 55 -7.75 4.26 -0.62
C ARG A 55 -8.69 5.46 -0.78
N THR A 56 -8.15 6.65 -1.06
CA THR A 56 -8.91 7.89 -1.17
C THR A 56 -9.56 8.10 -2.52
N LYS A 57 -9.16 7.37 -3.58
CA LYS A 57 -9.88 7.36 -4.86
C LYS A 57 -11.19 6.59 -4.64
N PRO A 58 -12.34 7.26 -4.48
CA PRO A 58 -13.60 6.55 -4.39
C PRO A 58 -13.74 5.81 -5.71
N ALA A 59 -14.10 4.52 -5.67
CA ALA A 59 -14.63 3.84 -6.85
C ALA A 59 -15.63 4.81 -7.48
N ALA A 60 -15.34 5.27 -8.70
CA ALA A 60 -16.04 6.39 -9.32
C ALA A 60 -17.53 6.24 -9.04
N ALA A 61 -18.07 7.22 -8.30
CA ALA A 61 -19.48 7.26 -7.97
C ALA A 61 -20.25 7.03 -9.27
N PHE A 62 -20.89 5.87 -9.40
CA PHE A 62 -21.79 5.61 -10.51
C PHE A 62 -22.82 6.73 -10.46
N PRO A 63 -22.90 7.62 -11.46
CA PRO A 63 -23.98 8.59 -11.50
C PRO A 63 -25.26 7.78 -11.56
N GLY A 64 -26.15 8.06 -10.61
CA GLY A 64 -27.40 7.35 -10.42
C GLY A 64 -28.06 7.09 -11.77
N ARG A 65 -28.43 5.84 -11.99
CA ARG A 65 -29.35 5.48 -13.04
C ARG A 65 -30.70 6.04 -12.58
N ASP A 66 -30.94 7.30 -12.96
CA ASP A 66 -32.20 8.00 -12.81
C ASP A 66 -33.31 7.07 -13.30
N GLY A 67 -34.22 6.75 -12.39
CA GLY A 67 -35.47 6.11 -12.75
C GLY A 67 -36.29 7.13 -13.52
N SER A 68 -36.58 6.83 -14.77
CA SER A 68 -37.58 7.57 -15.53
C SER A 68 -38.29 6.65 -16.53
N ALA A 69 -39.61 6.55 -16.30
CA ALA A 69 -40.71 6.17 -17.19
C ALA A 69 -40.83 4.71 -17.66
#